data_AF-A0A5E9A956-F1
#
_entry.id   AF-A0A5E9A956-F1
#
_cell.length_a   1.000
_cell.length_b   1.000
_cell.length_c   1.000
_cell.angle_alpha   90.00
_cell.angle_beta   90.00
_cell.angle_gamma   90.00
#
_symmetry.space_group_name_H-M   'P 1'
#
loop_
_entity.id
_entity.type
_entity.pdbx_description
1 polymer ?
#
loop_
_entity_poly.entity_id
_entity_poly.type
_entity_poly.pdbx_seq_one_letter_code
_entity_poly.pdbx_strand_id
1 'polypeptide(L)' 'MSFLCSLPLAAQLFGACAPAAPLAVGYVEGEYVLMAPIEVAQVATVTVRRGDRVETGAAVATL' A
#
# COMPACT_ATOMS: atom_id res chain seq x y z
N MET A 1 42.33 -4.89 -30.13
CA MET A 1 41.07 -4.29 -30.64
C MET A 1 40.07 -5.38 -31.06
N SER A 2 39.77 -6.36 -30.20
CA SER A 2 38.84 -7.46 -30.54
C SER A 2 37.93 -7.81 -29.36
N PHE A 3 38.46 -7.80 -28.13
CA PHE A 3 37.67 -8.01 -26.92
C PHE A 3 36.64 -6.90 -26.63
N LEU A 4 36.93 -5.65 -27.02
CA LEU A 4 35.97 -4.54 -26.89
C LEU A 4 34.73 -4.74 -27.79
N CYS A 5 34.85 -5.51 -28.87
CA CYS A 5 33.76 -5.77 -29.79
C CYS A 5 32.75 -6.80 -29.26
N SER A 6 33.10 -7.60 -28.24
CA SER A 6 32.18 -8.57 -27.62
C SER A 6 31.33 -7.98 -26.48
N LEU A 7 31.60 -6.73 -26.06
CA LEU A 7 30.86 -6.06 -24.99
C LEU A 7 29.35 -5.95 -25.25
N PRO A 8 28.85 -5.62 -26.46
CA PRO A 8 27.40 -5.55 -26.71
C PRO A 8 26.70 -6.90 -26.53
N LEU A 9 27.37 -7.99 -26.95
CA LEU A 9 26.84 -9.35 -26.80
C LEU A 9 26.75 -9.77 -25.33
N ALA A 10 27.79 -9.47 -24.55
CA ALA A 10 27.80 -9.72 -23.11
C ALA A 10 26.70 -8.92 -22.40
N ALA A 11 26.54 -7.64 -22.75
CA ALA A 11 25.49 -6.78 -22.18
C ALA A 11 24.07 -7.34 -22.42
N GLN A 12 23.80 -7.86 -23.63
CA GLN A 12 22.51 -8.49 -23.93
C GLN A 12 22.27 -9.78 -23.12
N LEU A 13 23.33 -10.59 -22.92
CA LEU A 13 23.25 -11.79 -22.09
C LEU A 13 22.94 -11.45 -20.62
N PHE A 14 23.57 -10.40 -20.08
CA PHE A 14 23.31 -9.96 -18.71
C PHE A 14 21.94 -9.29 -18.54
N GLY A 15 21.44 -8.61 -19.58
CA GLY A 15 20.10 -8.01 -19.57
C GLY A 15 18.95 -9.03 -19.44
N ALA A 16 19.15 -10.27 -19.91
CA ALA A 16 18.18 -11.35 -19.77
C ALA A 16 17.99 -11.83 -18.32
N CYS A 17 18.93 -11.52 -17.42
CA CYS A 17 18.84 -11.82 -15.99
C CYS A 17 18.24 -10.67 -15.17
N ALA A 18 17.83 -9.57 -15.81
CA ALA A 18 17.24 -8.44 -15.11
C ALA A 18 15.84 -8.82 -14.58
N PRO A 19 15.46 -8.33 -13.37
CA PRO A 19 14.11 -8.50 -12.88
C PRO A 19 13.11 -7.81 -13.81
N ALA A 20 11.91 -8.36 -13.91
CA ALA A 20 10.83 -7.74 -14.66
C ALA A 20 10.56 -6.32 -14.15
N ALA A 21 10.39 -5.37 -15.08
CA ALA A 21 9.99 -4.02 -14.72
C ALA A 21 8.63 -4.04 -13.99
N PRO A 22 8.41 -3.13 -13.02
CA PRO A 22 7.12 -3.04 -12.33
C PRO A 22 6.00 -2.77 -13.33
N LEU A 23 4.97 -3.63 -13.30
CA LEU A 23 3.83 -3.56 -14.24
C LEU A 23 3.01 -2.27 -14.06
N ALA A 24 2.83 -1.85 -12.81
CA ALA A 24 2.08 -0.66 -12.44
C ALA A 24 2.57 -0.11 -11.09
N VAL A 25 2.37 1.19 -10.90
CA VAL A 25 2.60 1.90 -9.63
C VAL A 25 1.31 2.61 -9.23
N GLY A 26 0.99 2.58 -7.94
CA GLY A 26 -0.22 3.20 -7.42
C GLY A 26 -0.37 3.00 -5.91
N TYR A 27 -1.36 3.68 -5.35
CA TYR A 27 -1.76 3.57 -3.95
C TYR A 27 -3.28 3.42 -3.88
N VAL A 28 -3.78 2.89 -2.77
CA VAL A 28 -5.22 2.75 -2.54
C VAL A 28 -5.74 4.04 -1.93
N GLU A 29 -6.66 4.68 -2.63
CA GLU A 29 -7.46 5.78 -2.08
C GLU A 29 -8.67 5.22 -1.36
N GLY A 30 -9.00 5.82 -0.22
CA GLY A 30 -10.17 5.47 0.58
C GLY A 30 -11.12 6.66 0.67
N GLU A 31 -12.41 6.37 0.65
CA GLU A 31 -13.44 7.32 1.03
C GLU A 31 -13.72 7.17 2.53
N TYR A 32 -13.81 8.29 3.25
CA TYR A 32 -13.92 8.31 4.71
C TYR A 32 -15.05 9.23 5.15
N VAL A 33 -15.68 8.86 6.26
CA VAL A 33 -16.75 9.64 6.91
C VAL A 33 -16.33 10.05 8.32
N LEU A 34 -16.87 11.18 8.78
CA LEU A 34 -16.67 11.64 10.15
C LEU A 34 -17.55 10.81 11.09
N MET A 35 -16.93 10.01 11.97
CA MET A 35 -17.63 9.10 12.90
C MET A 35 -17.73 9.61 14.34
N ALA A 36 -16.85 10.52 14.76
CA ALA A 36 -16.86 11.04 16.13
C ALA A 36 -17.91 12.15 16.33
N PRO A 37 -18.44 12.34 17.55
CA PRO A 37 -19.32 13.48 17.85
C PRO A 37 -18.64 14.84 17.66
N ILE A 38 -19.46 15.88 17.58
CA ILE A 38 -18.98 17.27 17.47
C ILE A 38 -18.53 17.80 18.84
N GLU A 39 -19.17 17.35 19.93
CA GLU A 39 -18.79 17.73 21.28
C GLU A 39 -17.55 16.98 21.79
N VAL A 40 -16.83 17.61 22.73
CA VAL A 40 -15.69 17.00 23.39
C VAL A 40 -16.15 15.94 24.39
N ALA A 41 -15.57 14.73 24.30
CA ALA A 41 -15.78 13.63 25.24
C ALA A 41 -14.51 12.78 25.41
N GLN A 42 -14.48 11.94 26.45
CA GLN A 42 -13.35 11.04 26.72
C GLN A 42 -13.65 9.65 26.16
N VAL A 43 -12.75 9.05 25.40
CA VAL A 43 -12.95 7.66 24.95
C VAL A 43 -12.81 6.70 26.14
N ALA A 44 -13.85 5.92 26.41
CA ALA A 44 -13.85 4.91 27.46
C ALA A 44 -13.41 3.54 26.93
N THR A 45 -13.88 3.13 25.74
CA THR A 45 -13.51 1.85 25.12
C THR A 45 -13.41 1.96 23.60
N VAL A 46 -12.60 1.09 22.99
CA VAL A 46 -12.53 0.86 21.53
C VAL A 46 -12.79 -0.61 21.28
N THR A 47 -13.83 -0.92 20.51
CA THR A 47 -14.35 -2.30 20.32
C THR A 47 -13.84 -2.97 19.05
N VAL A 48 -13.13 -2.24 18.20
CA VAL A 48 -12.63 -2.71 16.89
C VAL A 48 -11.10 -2.72 16.83
N ARG A 49 -10.56 -3.46 15.85
CA ARG A 49 -9.15 -3.55 15.52
C ARG A 49 -8.89 -3.23 14.05
N ARG A 50 -7.62 -2.97 13.72
CA ARG A 50 -7.22 -2.72 12.33
C ARG A 50 -7.52 -3.95 11.47
N GLY A 51 -8.23 -3.72 10.36
CA GLY A 51 -8.61 -4.76 9.42
C GLY A 51 -10.04 -5.30 9.63
N ASP A 52 -10.70 -4.91 10.72
CA ASP A 52 -12.10 -5.28 10.95
C ASP A 52 -13.01 -4.63 9.90
N ARG A 53 -14.02 -5.39 9.45
CA ARG A 53 -15.12 -4.86 8.66
C ARG A 53 -16.20 -4.34 9.60
N VAL A 54 -16.71 -3.15 9.29
CA VAL A 54 -17.70 -2.44 10.11
C VAL A 54 -18.87 -2.07 9.21
N GLU A 55 -20.09 -2.28 9.71
CA GLU A 55 -21.32 -1.92 9.01
C GLU A 55 -21.99 -0.71 9.67
N THR A 56 -22.90 -0.05 8.94
CA THR A 56 -23.65 1.09 9.46
C THR A 56 -24.38 0.74 10.77
N GLY A 57 -24.20 1.58 11.79
CA GLY A 57 -24.80 1.38 13.10
C GLY A 57 -23.97 0.53 14.07
N ALA A 58 -22.86 -0.07 13.62
CA ALA A 58 -21.95 -0.78 14.51
C ALA A 58 -21.20 0.21 15.43
N ALA A 59 -21.25 -0.03 16.74
CA ALA A 59 -20.52 0.77 17.72
C ALA A 59 -19.02 0.43 17.67
N VAL A 60 -18.19 1.41 17.32
CA VAL A 60 -16.72 1.27 17.22
C VAL A 60 -15.97 1.72 18.47
N ALA A 61 -16.61 2.58 19.28
CA ALA A 61 -16.08 3.10 20.52
C ALA A 61 -17.21 3.54 21.45
N THR A 62 -16.91 3.63 22.74
CA THR A 62 -17.77 4.30 23.74
C THR A 62 -17.03 5.49 24.32
N LEU A 63 -17.80 6.50 24.71
CA LEU A 63 -17.32 7.73 25.34
C LEU A 63 -17.61 7.71 26.85
#